data_AF-A0A1C5VDP1-F1
#
_entry.id   AF-A0A1C5VDP1-F1
#
_cell.length_a   1.000
_cell.length_b   1.000
_cell.length_c   1.000
_cell.angle_alpha   90.00
_cell.angle_beta   90.00
_cell.angle_gamma   90.00
#
_symmetry.space_group_name_H-M   'P 1'
#
loop_
_entity.id
_entity.type
_entity.pdbx_description
1 polymer ?
#
loop_
_entity_poly.entity_id
_entity_poly.type
_entity_poly.pdbx_seq_one_letter_code
_entity_poly.pdbx_strand_id
1 'polypeptide(L)'
;MSEITVNLISEGITETTFDEMIANAWYSVREFHIHLSGLQADGMVRDGLERAILQLTELSTLPANASKVEIKNVIREHNVELKKFKEQLTNMVPYRALAGFFSHSKEKADWNSIRRMRTYIREINDNVTPLPYILGESSKLKKEVRFHSDWIKMIQDNTVNILGWIQYEKVKWLQNNNSEVTGLIYKLAPMNEKMRKLSNVRKLWEGILEIQGIRDVFTGKEMFQSSMM
;
A
#
# COMPACT_ATOMS: atom_id res chain seq x y z
N MET A 1 2.17 -6.41 1.92
CA MET A 1 1.97 -7.87 1.78
C MET A 1 0.88 -8.35 2.70
N SER A 2 0.99 -8.16 4.02
CA SER A 2 0.05 -8.68 5.02
C SER A 2 -1.45 -8.41 4.74
N GLU A 3 -1.85 -7.16 4.57
CA GLU A 3 -3.27 -6.80 4.32
C GLU A 3 -3.81 -7.44 3.04
N ILE A 4 -3.01 -7.39 1.96
CA ILE A 4 -3.37 -7.93 0.65
C ILE A 4 -3.54 -9.44 0.72
N THR A 5 -2.63 -10.13 1.42
CA THR A 5 -2.72 -11.57 1.64
C THR A 5 -4.04 -11.94 2.32
N VAL A 6 -4.44 -11.22 3.37
CA VAL A 6 -5.67 -11.53 4.09
C VAL A 6 -6.90 -11.26 3.24
N ASN A 7 -6.95 -10.13 2.51
CA ASN A 7 -8.06 -9.83 1.60
C ASN A 7 -8.19 -10.90 0.51
N LEU A 8 -7.09 -11.28 -0.15
CA LEU A 8 -7.11 -12.31 -1.19
C LEU A 8 -7.55 -13.68 -0.65
N ILE A 9 -7.06 -14.08 0.52
CA ILE A 9 -7.47 -15.33 1.18
C ILE A 9 -8.98 -15.31 1.52
N SER A 10 -9.50 -14.17 1.97
CA SER A 10 -10.94 -14.01 2.24
C SER A 10 -11.80 -14.09 0.98
N GLU A 11 -11.25 -13.70 -0.18
CA GLU A 11 -11.86 -13.82 -1.51
C GLU A 11 -11.70 -15.23 -2.12
N GLY A 12 -11.06 -16.16 -1.41
CA GLY A 12 -10.80 -17.52 -1.89
C GLY A 12 -9.64 -17.62 -2.89
N ILE A 13 -8.82 -16.57 -3.01
CA ILE A 13 -7.68 -16.52 -3.91
C ILE A 13 -6.45 -17.13 -3.22
N THR A 14 -5.87 -18.16 -3.83
CA THR A 14 -4.77 -18.95 -3.27
C THR A 14 -3.37 -18.47 -3.67
N GLU A 15 -3.30 -17.54 -4.62
CA GLU A 15 -2.04 -17.03 -5.16
C GLU A 15 -2.10 -15.53 -5.48
N THR A 16 -0.95 -14.87 -5.45
CA THR A 16 -0.86 -13.44 -5.80
C THR A 16 0.42 -13.06 -6.49
N THR A 17 0.40 -11.88 -7.12
CA THR A 17 1.54 -11.25 -7.81
C THR A 17 1.81 -9.87 -7.24
N PHE A 18 2.97 -9.30 -7.58
CA PHE A 18 3.36 -7.97 -7.11
C PHE A 18 2.55 -6.84 -7.73
N ASP A 19 1.92 -7.06 -8.89
CA ASP A 19 1.02 -6.10 -9.50
C ASP A 19 -0.16 -5.78 -8.56
N GLU A 20 -0.57 -6.77 -7.76
CA GLU A 20 -1.62 -6.60 -6.75
C GLU A 20 -1.20 -5.68 -5.62
N MET A 21 0.09 -5.65 -5.29
CA MET A 21 0.63 -4.70 -4.33
C MET A 21 0.60 -3.27 -4.85
N ILE A 22 1.03 -3.08 -6.09
CA ILE A 22 1.05 -1.77 -6.75
C ILE A 22 -0.37 -1.22 -6.86
N ALA A 23 -1.32 -2.03 -7.31
CA ALA A 23 -2.70 -1.62 -7.45
C ALA A 23 -3.37 -1.23 -6.11
N ASN A 24 -3.08 -1.95 -5.03
CA ASN A 24 -3.65 -1.64 -3.71
C ASN A 24 -3.10 -0.36 -3.08
N ALA A 25 -1.83 -0.02 -3.33
CA ALA A 25 -1.21 1.18 -2.75
C ALA A 25 -1.38 2.44 -3.64
N TRP A 26 -1.85 2.27 -4.89
CA TRP A 26 -2.03 3.33 -5.87
C TRP A 26 -2.74 4.57 -5.31
N TYR A 27 -3.95 4.39 -4.77
CA TYR A 27 -4.79 5.50 -4.32
C TYR A 27 -4.10 6.35 -3.24
N SER A 28 -3.59 5.71 -2.18
CA SER A 28 -2.96 6.41 -1.06
C SER A 28 -1.71 7.19 -1.45
N VAL A 29 -0.87 6.61 -2.32
CA VAL A 29 0.36 7.26 -2.77
C VAL A 29 0.03 8.37 -3.76
N ARG A 30 -0.95 8.17 -4.64
CA ARG A 30 -1.22 9.10 -5.74
C ARG A 30 -2.10 10.28 -5.37
N GLU A 31 -3.15 10.05 -4.57
CA GLU A 31 -4.06 11.12 -4.13
C GLU A 31 -3.43 11.92 -2.98
N PHE A 32 -2.86 11.21 -2.02
CA PHE A 32 -2.44 11.80 -0.74
C PHE A 32 -0.93 11.85 -0.55
N HIS A 33 -0.14 11.43 -1.54
CA HIS A 33 1.32 11.48 -1.50
C HIS A 33 1.91 10.77 -0.27
N ILE A 34 1.22 9.71 0.19
CA ILE A 34 1.64 8.95 1.37
C ILE A 34 2.93 8.19 1.05
N HIS A 35 3.97 8.46 1.81
CA HIS A 35 5.22 7.73 1.76
C HIS A 35 5.06 6.35 2.42
N LEU A 36 5.42 5.31 1.67
CA LEU A 36 5.37 3.91 2.09
C LEU A 36 6.69 3.47 2.75
N SER A 37 7.64 4.39 2.91
CA SER A 37 8.86 4.22 3.69
C SER A 37 9.18 5.50 4.46
N GLY A 38 10.02 5.39 5.48
CA GLY A 38 10.55 6.57 6.15
C GLY A 38 11.41 7.39 5.17
N LEU A 39 11.13 8.69 5.07
CA LEU A 39 11.99 9.64 4.38
C LEU A 39 13.32 9.74 5.13
N GLN A 40 14.44 9.52 4.43
CA GLN A 40 15.76 9.79 4.99
C GLN A 40 16.07 11.29 4.88
N ALA A 41 17.12 11.73 5.57
CA ALA A 41 17.56 13.13 5.56
C ALA A 41 17.90 13.67 4.16
N ASP A 42 18.10 12.79 3.17
CA ASP A 42 18.33 13.13 1.75
C ASP A 42 17.04 13.32 0.94
N GLY A 43 15.85 13.12 1.55
CA GLY A 43 14.55 13.22 0.89
C GLY A 43 14.24 12.10 -0.11
N MET A 44 15.10 11.08 -0.23
CA MET A 44 14.97 10.06 -1.27
C MET A 44 14.07 8.91 -0.83
N VAL A 45 12.97 8.68 -1.57
CA VAL A 45 12.15 7.48 -1.45
C VAL A 45 12.98 6.27 -1.87
N ARG A 46 13.13 5.26 -1.00
CA ARG A 46 13.86 4.01 -1.32
C ARG A 46 12.95 2.81 -1.54
N ASP A 47 11.68 2.92 -1.18
CA ASP A 47 10.74 1.83 -1.32
C ASP A 47 10.42 1.52 -2.79
N GLY A 48 10.53 0.25 -3.17
CA GLY A 48 10.31 -0.19 -4.54
C GLY A 48 8.84 -0.10 -4.99
N LEU A 49 7.89 -0.12 -4.04
CA LEU A 49 6.46 -0.09 -4.32
C LEU A 49 6.04 1.35 -4.57
N GLU A 50 6.46 2.27 -3.72
CA GLU A 50 6.24 3.70 -3.91
C GLU A 50 6.89 4.18 -5.22
N ARG A 51 8.14 3.81 -5.49
CA ARG A 51 8.81 4.14 -6.76
C ARG A 51 8.09 3.59 -7.98
N ALA A 52 7.55 2.36 -7.91
CA ALA A 52 6.77 1.80 -9.00
C ALA A 52 5.48 2.62 -9.25
N ILE A 53 4.83 3.09 -8.19
CA ILE A 53 3.60 3.91 -8.29
C ILE A 53 3.92 5.31 -8.84
N LEU A 54 4.99 5.94 -8.38
CA LEU A 54 5.44 7.24 -8.89
C LEU A 54 5.78 7.16 -10.37
N GLN A 55 6.55 6.14 -10.78
CA GLN A 55 6.86 5.90 -12.19
C GLN A 55 5.58 5.67 -13.02
N LEU A 56 4.65 4.85 -12.51
CA LEU A 56 3.38 4.59 -13.20
C LEU A 56 2.49 5.83 -13.29
N THR A 57 2.59 6.75 -12.33
CA THR A 57 1.90 8.05 -12.33
C THR A 57 2.43 8.96 -13.43
N GLU A 58 3.73 8.96 -13.68
CA GLU A 58 4.34 9.71 -14.78
C GLU A 58 4.00 9.13 -16.16
N LEU A 59 3.86 7.81 -16.24
CA LEU A 59 3.61 7.09 -17.50
C LEU A 59 2.11 7.06 -17.89
N SER A 60 1.19 7.32 -16.95
CA SER A 60 -0.24 7.13 -17.17
C SER A 60 -1.10 8.32 -16.78
N THR A 61 -2.19 8.52 -17.53
CA THR A 61 -3.21 9.54 -17.28
C THR A 61 -4.38 9.02 -16.44
N LEU A 62 -4.23 7.84 -15.82
CA LEU A 62 -5.25 7.28 -14.93
C LEU A 62 -5.65 8.31 -13.87
N PRO A 63 -6.82 8.25 -13.24
CA PRO A 63 -7.11 9.04 -12.04
C PRO A 63 -6.71 8.28 -10.75
N ALA A 64 -6.59 8.98 -9.62
CA ALA A 64 -6.16 8.32 -8.37
C ALA A 64 -7.19 7.29 -7.87
N ASN A 65 -8.48 7.53 -8.13
CA ASN A 65 -9.59 6.64 -7.83
C ASN A 65 -9.85 5.57 -8.92
N ALA A 66 -8.90 5.32 -9.83
CA ALA A 66 -8.99 4.25 -10.81
C ALA A 66 -9.25 2.90 -10.14
N SER A 67 -10.01 2.04 -10.80
CA SER A 67 -10.28 0.69 -10.32
C SER A 67 -9.00 -0.16 -10.34
N LYS A 68 -8.95 -1.18 -9.47
CA LYS A 68 -7.84 -2.13 -9.41
C LYS A 68 -7.56 -2.79 -10.77
N VAL A 69 -8.61 -3.03 -11.57
CA VAL A 69 -8.50 -3.64 -12.90
C VAL A 69 -7.81 -2.69 -13.89
N GLU A 70 -8.24 -1.42 -13.93
CA GLU A 70 -7.62 -0.39 -14.79
C GLU A 70 -6.14 -0.22 -14.44
N ILE A 71 -5.82 -0.12 -13.15
CA ILE A 71 -4.44 0.03 -12.69
C ILE A 71 -3.59 -1.18 -13.14
N LYS A 72 -4.10 -2.41 -12.98
CA LYS A 72 -3.39 -3.62 -13.42
C LYS A 72 -3.19 -3.70 -14.93
N ASN A 73 -4.14 -3.20 -15.72
CA ASN A 73 -3.99 -3.16 -17.18
C ASN A 73 -2.84 -2.23 -17.58
N VAL A 74 -2.81 -1.02 -17.02
CA VAL A 74 -1.73 -0.06 -17.29
C VAL A 74 -0.37 -0.55 -16.77
N ILE A 75 -0.34 -1.26 -15.63
CA ILE A 75 0.87 -1.94 -15.14
C ILE A 75 1.41 -2.97 -16.15
N ARG A 76 0.52 -3.65 -16.90
CA ARG A 76 0.92 -4.63 -17.92
C ARG A 76 1.43 -3.94 -19.18
N GLU A 77 0.81 -2.83 -19.58
CA GLU A 77 1.24 -2.01 -20.71
C GLU A 77 2.66 -1.46 -20.49
N HIS A 78 2.93 -0.91 -19.29
CA HIS A 78 4.24 -0.35 -18.92
C HIS A 78 5.15 -1.31 -18.16
N ASN A 79 5.03 -2.61 -18.41
CA ASN A 79 5.76 -3.62 -17.65
C ASN A 79 7.29 -3.52 -17.85
N VAL A 80 7.75 -2.99 -18.98
CA VAL A 80 9.18 -2.82 -19.28
C VAL A 80 9.79 -1.71 -18.43
N GLU A 81 9.10 -0.58 -18.33
CA GLU A 81 9.47 0.62 -17.60
C GLU A 81 9.43 0.36 -16.09
N LEU A 82 8.44 -0.39 -15.62
CA LEU A 82 8.30 -0.77 -14.21
C LEU A 82 9.24 -1.90 -13.77
N LYS A 83 9.91 -2.58 -14.71
CA LYS A 83 10.68 -3.80 -14.44
C LYS A 83 11.67 -3.64 -13.30
N LYS A 84 12.45 -2.57 -13.29
CA LYS A 84 13.48 -2.30 -12.28
C LYS A 84 12.89 -2.27 -10.87
N PHE A 85 11.77 -1.57 -10.69
CA PHE A 85 11.12 -1.42 -9.40
C PHE A 85 10.41 -2.70 -8.95
N LYS A 86 9.74 -3.39 -9.89
CA LYS A 86 9.14 -4.70 -9.62
C LYS A 86 10.20 -5.75 -9.23
N GLU A 87 11.36 -5.76 -9.89
CA GLU A 87 12.46 -6.66 -9.52
C GLU A 87 12.97 -6.38 -8.09
N GLN A 88 13.09 -5.10 -7.70
CA GLN A 88 13.42 -4.73 -6.31
C GLN A 88 12.40 -5.28 -5.30
N LEU A 89 11.10 -5.18 -5.60
CA LEU A 89 10.05 -5.75 -4.76
C LEU A 89 10.16 -7.27 -4.64
N THR A 90 10.33 -7.96 -5.76
CA THR A 90 10.37 -9.44 -5.82
C THR A 90 11.57 -10.06 -5.09
N ASN A 91 12.64 -9.28 -4.91
CA ASN A 91 13.90 -9.75 -4.36
C ASN A 91 13.89 -9.89 -2.84
N MET A 92 13.29 -8.96 -2.09
CA MET A 92 13.39 -8.95 -0.62
C MET A 92 12.05 -8.93 0.11
N VAL A 93 11.00 -8.33 -0.49
CA VAL A 93 9.73 -8.13 0.23
C VAL A 93 9.08 -9.43 0.68
N PRO A 94 8.98 -10.49 -0.15
CA PRO A 94 8.36 -11.73 0.28
C PRO A 94 9.18 -12.49 1.33
N TYR A 95 10.49 -12.29 1.33
CA TYR A 95 11.37 -12.93 2.31
C TYR A 95 11.29 -12.21 3.66
N ARG A 96 11.31 -10.87 3.64
CA ARG A 96 11.22 -10.04 4.85
C ARG A 96 9.87 -10.16 5.54
N ALA A 97 8.79 -10.34 4.79
CA ALA A 97 7.46 -10.57 5.37
C ALA A 97 7.37 -11.89 6.18
N LEU A 98 8.29 -12.83 5.96
CA LEU A 98 8.39 -14.08 6.73
C LEU A 98 9.39 -13.98 7.90
N ALA A 99 10.09 -12.85 8.07
CA ALA A 99 11.17 -12.72 9.04
C ALA A 99 10.76 -13.02 10.49
N GLY A 100 9.50 -12.70 10.85
CA GLY A 100 8.96 -12.99 12.18
C GLY A 100 8.89 -14.49 12.51
N PHE A 101 8.83 -15.36 11.50
CA PHE A 101 8.83 -16.81 11.71
C PHE A 101 10.24 -17.37 11.93
N PHE A 102 11.27 -16.65 11.50
CA PHE A 102 12.66 -17.13 11.55
C PHE A 102 13.21 -17.20 12.97
N SER A 103 12.57 -16.55 13.95
CA SER A 103 12.95 -16.64 15.37
C SER A 103 12.85 -18.05 15.95
N HIS A 104 12.07 -18.94 15.30
CA HIS A 104 11.89 -20.33 15.72
C HIS A 104 13.01 -21.26 15.20
N SER A 105 13.85 -20.77 14.29
CA SER A 105 15.00 -21.50 13.76
C SER A 105 16.25 -21.30 14.61
N LYS A 106 17.07 -22.34 14.74
CA LYS A 106 18.40 -22.27 15.39
C LYS A 106 19.45 -21.61 14.48
N GLU A 107 19.26 -21.66 13.17
CA GLU A 107 20.18 -21.10 12.19
C GLU A 107 19.82 -19.65 11.85
N LYS A 108 20.85 -18.81 11.59
CA LYS A 108 20.63 -17.42 11.20
C LYS A 108 20.35 -17.32 9.70
N ALA A 109 19.34 -16.53 9.34
CA ALA A 109 18.99 -16.26 7.95
C ALA A 109 20.09 -15.45 7.23
N ASP A 110 20.55 -15.95 6.08
CA ASP A 110 21.52 -15.26 5.21
C ASP A 110 20.80 -14.36 4.20
N TRP A 111 20.63 -13.09 4.55
CA TRP A 111 19.94 -12.09 3.72
C TRP A 111 20.69 -11.69 2.45
N ASN A 112 21.97 -12.03 2.32
CA ASN A 112 22.79 -11.65 1.18
C ASN A 112 22.68 -12.64 0.01
N SER A 113 22.06 -13.81 0.24
CA SER A 113 21.91 -14.84 -0.78
C SER A 113 20.46 -15.28 -0.93
N ILE A 114 19.80 -14.84 -2.01
CA ILE A 114 18.44 -15.28 -2.35
C ILE A 114 18.36 -16.80 -2.47
N ARG A 115 19.41 -17.46 -2.99
CA ARG A 115 19.46 -18.92 -3.11
C ARG A 115 19.42 -19.59 -1.74
N ARG A 116 20.28 -19.16 -0.81
CA ARG A 116 20.29 -19.70 0.56
C ARG A 116 18.99 -19.39 1.29
N MET A 117 18.45 -18.19 1.11
CA MET A 117 17.17 -17.81 1.69
C MET A 117 16.02 -18.70 1.22
N ARG A 118 15.98 -19.11 -0.05
CA ARG A 118 14.98 -20.07 -0.54
C ARG A 118 15.11 -21.43 0.14
N THR A 119 16.33 -21.96 0.23
CA THR A 119 16.59 -23.23 0.94
C THR A 119 16.19 -23.13 2.41
N TYR A 120 16.57 -22.05 3.07
CA TYR A 120 16.26 -21.78 4.47
C TYR A 120 14.76 -21.69 4.74
N ILE A 121 14.00 -20.99 3.89
CA ILE A 121 12.53 -20.92 4.00
C ILE A 121 11.89 -22.29 3.84
N ARG A 122 12.38 -23.09 2.88
CA ARG A 122 11.85 -24.44 2.66
C ARG A 122 12.13 -25.33 3.87
N GLU A 123 13.34 -25.27 4.41
CA GLU A 123 13.72 -25.99 5.63
C GLU A 123 12.84 -25.61 6.83
N ILE A 124 12.59 -24.32 7.04
CA ILE A 124 11.69 -23.86 8.12
C ILE A 124 10.27 -24.39 7.89
N ASN A 125 9.76 -24.25 6.67
CA ASN A 125 8.39 -24.65 6.35
C ASN A 125 8.15 -26.14 6.58
N ASP A 126 9.13 -26.97 6.22
CA ASP A 126 8.99 -28.42 6.23
C ASP A 126 9.34 -29.02 7.61
N ASN A 127 10.31 -28.45 8.32
CA ASN A 127 10.89 -29.08 9.52
C ASN A 127 10.74 -28.28 10.83
N VAL A 128 10.32 -27.00 10.78
CA VAL A 128 10.25 -26.14 11.98
C VAL A 128 8.83 -25.65 12.25
N THR A 129 8.23 -24.90 11.31
CA THR A 129 6.88 -24.36 11.44
C THR A 129 6.31 -24.06 10.06
N PRO A 130 5.06 -24.46 9.76
CA PRO A 130 4.43 -24.16 8.50
C PRO A 130 4.33 -22.64 8.30
N LEU A 131 4.84 -22.15 7.18
CA LEU A 131 4.83 -20.73 6.86
C LEU A 131 3.51 -20.31 6.21
N PRO A 132 3.10 -19.03 6.34
CA PRO A 132 1.86 -18.54 5.72
C PRO A 132 1.80 -18.73 4.20
N TYR A 133 2.96 -18.71 3.55
CA TYR A 133 3.09 -18.93 2.13
C TYR A 133 4.48 -19.43 1.76
N ILE A 134 4.57 -20.01 0.57
CA ILE A 134 5.82 -20.32 -0.11
C ILE A 134 5.92 -19.50 -1.39
N LEU A 135 7.15 -19.37 -1.89
CA LEU A 135 7.43 -18.72 -3.17
C LEU A 135 7.47 -19.79 -4.26
N GLY A 136 6.78 -19.55 -5.37
CA GLY A 136 6.88 -20.44 -6.52
C GLY A 136 8.27 -20.41 -7.16
N GLU A 137 8.51 -21.39 -8.02
CA GLU A 137 9.81 -21.57 -8.70
C GLU A 137 10.04 -20.56 -9.83
N SER A 138 8.97 -19.90 -10.28
CA SER A 138 8.98 -18.83 -11.28
C SER A 138 9.98 -17.71 -10.93
N SER A 139 10.73 -17.24 -11.93
CA SER A 139 11.78 -16.24 -11.73
C SER A 139 11.28 -14.80 -11.92
N LYS A 140 11.98 -13.86 -11.26
CA LYS A 140 11.80 -12.40 -11.41
C LYS A 140 10.34 -11.97 -11.25
N LEU A 141 9.78 -11.33 -12.28
CA LEU A 141 8.43 -10.75 -12.28
C LEU A 141 7.31 -11.78 -12.27
N LYS A 142 7.59 -13.03 -12.65
CA LYS A 142 6.60 -14.12 -12.62
C LYS A 142 6.52 -14.80 -11.26
N LYS A 143 7.25 -14.29 -10.27
CA LYS A 143 7.31 -14.91 -8.96
C LYS A 143 5.96 -14.81 -8.28
N GLU A 144 5.38 -15.98 -8.08
CA GLU A 144 4.09 -16.20 -7.45
C GLU A 144 4.28 -16.48 -5.95
N VAL A 145 3.32 -16.03 -5.15
CA VAL A 145 3.22 -16.35 -3.73
C VAL A 145 2.03 -17.29 -3.59
N ARG A 146 2.25 -18.50 -3.04
CA ARG A 146 1.21 -19.51 -2.84
C ARG A 146 0.94 -19.71 -1.36
N PHE A 147 -0.31 -19.53 -0.95
CA PHE A 147 -0.70 -19.61 0.46
C PHE A 147 -0.81 -21.06 0.95
N HIS A 148 -0.38 -21.31 2.18
CA HIS A 148 -0.46 -22.64 2.80
C HIS A 148 -1.92 -22.93 3.24
N SER A 149 -2.43 -24.13 3.01
CA SER A 149 -3.84 -24.49 3.27
C SER A 149 -4.27 -24.24 4.71
N ASP A 150 -3.42 -24.62 5.68
CA ASP A 150 -3.72 -24.46 7.10
C ASP A 150 -3.83 -22.98 7.50
N TRP A 151 -3.03 -22.13 6.87
CA TRP A 151 -3.08 -20.68 7.07
C TRP A 151 -4.28 -20.05 6.40
N ILE A 152 -4.69 -20.53 5.22
CA ILE A 152 -5.91 -20.07 4.54
C ILE A 152 -7.11 -20.20 5.48
N LYS A 153 -7.30 -21.39 6.06
CA LYS A 153 -8.44 -21.64 6.96
C LYS A 153 -8.39 -20.75 8.20
N MET A 154 -7.25 -20.69 8.88
CA MET A 154 -7.08 -19.85 10.08
C MET A 154 -7.35 -18.37 9.78
N ILE A 155 -6.84 -17.86 8.65
CA ILE A 155 -7.04 -16.46 8.25
C ILE A 155 -8.51 -16.21 7.90
N GLN A 156 -9.18 -17.13 7.20
CA GLN A 156 -10.62 -17.01 6.89
C GLN A 156 -11.46 -16.97 8.17
N ASP A 157 -11.22 -17.88 9.11
CA ASP A 157 -11.95 -17.96 10.38
C ASP A 157 -11.75 -16.69 11.25
N ASN A 158 -10.63 -15.98 11.08
CA ASN A 158 -10.24 -14.83 11.90
C ASN A 158 -10.08 -13.52 11.11
N THR A 159 -10.65 -13.43 9.90
CA THR A 159 -10.37 -12.34 8.95
C THR A 159 -10.62 -10.97 9.55
N VAL A 160 -11.74 -10.77 10.26
CA VAL A 160 -12.10 -9.48 10.87
C VAL A 160 -11.05 -9.02 11.89
N ASN A 161 -10.63 -9.92 12.78
CA ASN A 161 -9.65 -9.61 13.82
C ASN A 161 -8.27 -9.32 13.24
N ILE A 162 -7.83 -10.15 12.29
CA ILE A 162 -6.52 -10.00 11.64
C ILE A 162 -6.48 -8.70 10.83
N LEU A 163 -7.51 -8.40 10.04
CA LEU A 163 -7.58 -7.14 9.29
C LEU A 163 -7.61 -5.93 10.21
N GLY A 164 -8.39 -5.95 11.29
CA GLY A 164 -8.43 -4.87 12.27
C GLY A 164 -7.06 -4.59 12.88
N TRP A 165 -6.33 -5.64 13.27
CA TRP A 165 -4.97 -5.50 13.80
C TRP A 165 -3.99 -4.99 12.73
N ILE A 166 -4.01 -5.52 11.51
CA ILE A 166 -3.15 -5.08 10.42
C ILE A 166 -3.41 -3.60 10.10
N GLN A 167 -4.66 -3.18 10.02
CA GLN A 167 -5.03 -1.79 9.74
C GLN A 167 -4.52 -0.85 10.85
N TYR A 168 -4.67 -1.25 12.11
CA TYR A 168 -4.16 -0.49 13.25
C TYR A 168 -2.63 -0.31 13.18
N GLU A 169 -1.87 -1.39 13.02
CA GLU A 169 -0.41 -1.33 12.93
C GLU A 169 0.07 -0.58 11.68
N LYS A 170 -0.62 -0.77 10.55
CA LYS A 170 -0.34 -0.06 9.30
C LYS A 170 -0.53 1.45 9.47
N VAL A 171 -1.64 1.90 10.07
CA VAL A 171 -1.92 3.32 10.30
C VAL A 171 -0.86 3.91 11.24
N LYS A 172 -0.57 3.24 12.35
CA LYS A 172 0.45 3.69 13.31
C LYS A 172 1.82 3.85 12.64
N TRP A 173 2.23 2.86 11.86
CA TRP A 173 3.51 2.87 11.17
C TRP A 173 3.57 3.95 10.09
N LEU A 174 2.52 4.09 9.27
CA LEU A 174 2.46 5.11 8.22
C LEU A 174 2.40 6.52 8.81
N GLN A 175 1.68 6.74 9.91
CA GLN A 175 1.60 8.05 10.57
C GLN A 175 2.97 8.49 11.10
N ASN A 176 3.79 7.56 11.60
CA ASN A 176 5.16 7.87 12.04
C ASN A 176 6.05 8.32 10.88
N ASN A 177 5.84 7.77 9.68
CA ASN A 177 6.59 8.15 8.48
C ASN A 177 6.06 9.42 7.80
N ASN A 178 4.79 9.76 8.03
CA ASN A 178 4.06 10.85 7.38
C ASN A 178 3.43 11.75 8.45
N SER A 179 4.26 12.32 9.31
CA SER A 179 3.82 13.09 10.49
C SER A 179 2.96 14.32 10.13
N GLU A 180 3.15 14.86 8.93
CA GLU A 180 2.43 15.98 8.33
C GLU A 180 1.03 15.61 7.82
N VAL A 181 0.77 14.32 7.58
CA VAL A 181 -0.50 13.85 7.04
C VAL A 181 -1.49 13.60 8.19
N THR A 182 -2.37 14.55 8.44
CA THR A 182 -3.46 14.39 9.43
C THR A 182 -4.56 13.45 8.91
N GLY A 183 -5.19 12.72 9.84
CA GLY A 183 -6.33 11.84 9.52
C GLY A 183 -5.98 10.71 8.54
N LEU A 184 -4.76 10.17 8.61
CA LEU A 184 -4.22 9.20 7.65
C LEU A 184 -5.14 7.98 7.44
N ILE A 185 -5.84 7.53 8.49
CA ILE A 185 -6.81 6.44 8.41
C ILE A 185 -7.87 6.64 7.31
N TYR A 186 -8.23 7.88 7.03
CA TYR A 186 -9.24 8.27 6.04
C TYR A 186 -8.69 8.40 4.62
N LYS A 187 -7.38 8.20 4.43
CA LYS A 187 -6.63 8.44 3.19
C LYS A 187 -6.05 7.17 2.58
N LEU A 188 -6.26 6.02 3.22
CA LEU A 188 -5.66 4.74 2.79
C LEU A 188 -6.45 3.99 1.72
N ALA A 189 -7.72 4.33 1.50
CA ALA A 189 -8.57 3.68 0.52
C ALA A 189 -9.49 4.70 -0.17
N PRO A 190 -9.87 4.46 -1.44
CA PRO A 190 -10.79 5.33 -2.18
C PRO A 190 -12.06 5.58 -1.38
N MET A 191 -12.55 6.82 -1.41
CA MET A 191 -13.78 7.21 -0.71
C MET A 191 -14.92 6.25 -1.06
N ASN A 192 -15.47 5.55 -0.06
CA ASN A 192 -16.78 4.94 -0.19
C ASN A 192 -17.86 6.04 -0.07
N GLU A 193 -19.09 5.75 -0.50
CA GLU A 193 -20.21 6.72 -0.44
C GLU A 193 -20.46 7.30 0.98
N LYS A 194 -19.95 6.63 2.03
CA LYS A 194 -20.13 6.99 3.44
C LYS A 194 -19.11 8.03 3.94
N MET A 195 -18.13 8.43 3.13
CA MET A 195 -17.12 9.43 3.53
C MET A 195 -17.41 10.85 3.02
N ARG A 196 -16.94 11.85 3.78
CA ARG A 196 -17.28 13.27 3.63
C ARG A 196 -16.76 13.84 2.29
N LYS A 197 -17.67 14.22 1.38
CA LYS A 197 -17.37 14.84 0.08
C LYS A 197 -16.97 16.32 0.23
N LEU A 198 -15.75 16.57 0.69
CA LEU A 198 -15.23 17.93 0.94
C LEU A 198 -15.17 18.81 -0.31
N SER A 199 -15.07 18.24 -1.51
CA SER A 199 -15.12 18.97 -2.77
C SER A 199 -16.48 19.64 -3.00
N ASN A 200 -17.56 18.95 -2.70
CA ASN A 200 -18.92 19.51 -2.79
C ASN A 200 -19.11 20.61 -1.75
N VAL A 201 -18.57 20.42 -0.55
CA VAL A 201 -18.57 21.44 0.51
C VAL A 201 -17.79 22.68 0.09
N ARG A 202 -16.59 22.52 -0.51
CA ARG A 202 -15.81 23.64 -1.05
C ARG A 202 -16.56 24.39 -2.15
N LYS A 203 -17.08 23.69 -3.16
CA LYS A 203 -17.87 24.31 -4.24
C LYS A 203 -19.09 25.06 -3.71
N LEU A 204 -19.78 24.49 -2.72
CA LEU A 204 -20.90 25.15 -2.06
C LEU A 204 -20.44 26.43 -1.37
N TRP A 205 -19.36 26.38 -0.59
CA TRP A 205 -18.84 27.55 0.11
C TRP A 205 -18.32 28.61 -0.85
N GLU A 206 -17.59 28.24 -1.91
CA GLU A 206 -17.17 29.15 -2.99
C GLU A 206 -18.39 29.88 -3.58
N GLY A 207 -19.45 29.15 -3.93
CA GLY A 207 -20.69 29.76 -4.43
C GLY A 207 -21.42 30.63 -3.40
N ILE A 208 -21.41 30.26 -2.11
CA ILE A 208 -21.97 31.11 -1.05
C ILE A 208 -21.17 32.40 -0.91
N LEU A 209 -19.84 32.34 -1.00
CA LEU A 209 -18.96 33.50 -0.89
C LEU A 209 -19.11 34.47 -2.08
N GLU A 210 -19.56 34.00 -3.25
CA GLU A 210 -19.91 34.85 -4.39
C GLU A 210 -21.22 35.62 -4.18
N ILE A 211 -22.17 35.06 -3.42
CA ILE A 211 -23.50 35.66 -3.18
C ILE A 211 -23.51 36.52 -1.91
N GLN A 212 -22.73 36.12 -0.91
CA GLN A 212 -22.79 36.67 0.44
C GLN A 212 -21.44 37.29 0.81
N GLY A 213 -21.44 38.59 1.11
CA GLY A 213 -20.24 39.30 1.56
C GLY A 213 -19.66 38.70 2.84
N ILE A 214 -18.36 38.46 2.86
CA ILE A 214 -17.66 37.93 4.04
C ILE A 214 -17.65 39.01 5.11
N ARG A 215 -18.22 38.71 6.28
CA ARG A 215 -18.18 39.60 7.44
C ARG A 215 -17.25 39.03 8.48
N ASP A 216 -16.41 39.91 9.02
CA ASP A 216 -15.58 39.59 10.16
C ASP A 216 -16.47 39.27 11.38
N VAL A 217 -16.24 38.12 12.02
CA VAL A 217 -17.10 37.59 13.09
C VAL A 217 -17.01 38.41 14.38
N PHE A 218 -15.93 39.17 14.57
CA PHE A 218 -15.69 39.95 15.77
C PHE A 218 -16.14 41.41 15.64
N THR A 219 -16.06 41.98 14.44
CA THR A 219 -16.30 43.39 14.15
C THR A 219 -17.55 43.63 13.31
N GLY A 220 -18.10 42.59 12.68
CA GLY A 220 -19.29 42.64 11.83
C GLY A 220 -19.11 43.41 10.51
N LYS A 221 -17.90 43.91 10.24
CA LYS A 221 -17.57 44.67 9.03
C LYS A 221 -17.34 43.72 7.85
N GLU A 222 -17.74 44.16 6.66
CA GLU A 222 -17.43 43.42 5.43
C GLU A 222 -15.93 43.47 5.15
N MET A 223 -15.37 42.29 4.88
CA MET A 223 -14.00 42.13 4.42
C MET A 223 -13.97 42.42 2.93
N PHE A 224 -13.37 43.55 2.55
CA PHE A 224 -13.12 43.84 1.15
C PHE A 224 -12.06 42.86 0.63
N GLN A 225 -12.39 42.10 -0.43
CA GLN A 225 -11.41 41.33 -1.19
C GLN A 225 -10.47 42.31 -1.91
N SER A 226 -9.44 42.80 -1.21
CA SER A 226 -8.27 43.36 -1.88
C SER A 226 -7.31 42.21 -2.16
N SER A 227 -7.32 41.74 -3.41
CA SER A 227 -6.23 41.05 -4.11
C SER A 227 -5.50 39.94 -3.34
N MET A 228 -6.01 38.71 -3.40
CA MET A 228 -5.13 37.54 -3.48
C MET A 228 -4.95 37.23 -4.97
N MET A 229 -3.90 37.81 -5.55
CA MET A 229 -3.30 37.39 -6.81
C MET A 229 -1.99 36.71 -6.47
#